data_AF-A0AAV3SQ30-F1
#
_entry.id   AF-A0AAV3SQ30-F1
#
_cell.length_a   1.000
_cell.length_b   1.000
_cell.length_c   1.000
_cell.angle_alpha   90.00
_cell.angle_beta   90.00
_cell.angle_gamma   90.00
#
_symmetry.space_group_name_H-M   'P 1'
#
loop_
_entity.id
_entity.type
_entity.pdbx_description
1 polymer ?
#
loop_
_entity_poly.entity_id
_entity_poly.type
_entity_poly.pdbx_seq_one_letter_code
_entity_poly.pdbx_strand_id
1 'polypeptide(L)'
;MTRRYYRSEISESSIASNRLDASRARLSRQGVLGGSGRVERLSGEASDIRLDVDYRGKYAERMARELREILSSNDIEAAPFAAVEESQPSDAYYTAELVDDEPAMPQAAGAISVGANLTKKGTQKEQTITVETSPSQPDPGHPFGNDTDAIVGIPADARRVRIVDSTSQPTQRERPTPVATVEAKHGAVDQYDATAEAIDDPVYLYDLDYQLQGDVDAGVWDTYGHDSILDADDVVAWGRVFSTSHDFAGAIVIENGLLRLTIDEPTTADATAALETETYDAGADTWTAVDLPSYDADLATDWQPADVDLMDIGQARVAAQIEFEAVAGTNAGDVYAVDVELERGRESLEVWIPGSVSEAIPPDLEALLDPIASTSVVDTGVEQGLVAREEVRL
;
A
#
# COMPACT_ATOMS: atom_id res chain seq x y z
N MET A 1 -18.33 12.00 -13.16
CA MET A 1 -18.27 10.62 -12.69
C MET A 1 -16.83 10.29 -12.30
N THR A 2 -16.57 10.12 -11.01
CA THR A 2 -15.21 9.83 -10.52
C THR A 2 -14.84 8.39 -10.80
N ARG A 3 -13.64 8.18 -11.33
CA ARG A 3 -13.01 6.85 -11.44
C ARG A 3 -11.92 6.73 -10.40
N ARG A 4 -11.60 5.50 -10.01
CA ARG A 4 -10.51 5.20 -9.11
C ARG A 4 -9.56 4.22 -9.78
N TYR A 5 -8.27 4.50 -9.73
CA TYR A 5 -7.22 3.53 -10.03
C TYR A 5 -6.66 3.07 -8.68
N TYR A 6 -7.05 1.85 -8.25
CA TYR A 6 -6.84 1.32 -6.89
C TYR A 6 -7.28 2.27 -5.77
N ARG A 7 -6.39 3.13 -5.29
CA ARG A 7 -6.60 4.09 -4.20
C ARG A 7 -6.59 5.56 -4.63
N SER A 8 -6.21 5.86 -5.88
CA SER A 8 -6.13 7.22 -6.39
C SER A 8 -7.41 7.60 -7.13
N GLU A 9 -8.08 8.67 -6.68
CA GLU A 9 -9.29 9.17 -7.31
C GLU A 9 -8.97 10.11 -8.49
N ILE A 10 -9.60 9.81 -9.62
CA ILE A 10 -9.49 10.55 -10.87
C ILE A 10 -10.87 11.13 -11.19
N SER A 11 -11.02 12.42 -10.92
CA SER A 11 -12.24 13.14 -11.30
C SER A 11 -12.37 13.21 -12.83
N GLU A 12 -13.59 13.05 -13.34
CA GLU A 12 -13.89 13.23 -14.76
C GLU A 12 -13.47 14.61 -15.27
N SER A 13 -13.57 15.65 -14.42
CA SER A 13 -13.15 17.01 -14.79
C SER A 13 -11.65 17.14 -15.03
N SER A 14 -10.88 16.19 -14.52
CA SER A 14 -9.43 16.11 -14.69
C SER A 14 -9.06 15.28 -15.92
N ILE A 15 -9.94 14.45 -16.46
CA ILE A 15 -9.62 13.68 -17.68
C ILE A 15 -9.58 14.64 -18.87
N ALA A 16 -8.40 14.78 -19.48
CA ALA A 16 -8.18 15.67 -20.60
C ALA A 16 -8.91 15.14 -21.86
N SER A 17 -10.14 15.64 -22.08
CA SER A 17 -10.95 15.38 -23.28
C SER A 17 -10.31 15.89 -24.59
N ASN A 18 -9.22 16.66 -24.50
CA ASN A 18 -8.69 17.50 -25.57
C ASN A 18 -7.99 16.78 -26.75
N ARG A 19 -7.68 15.47 -26.66
CA ARG A 19 -7.01 14.75 -27.78
C ARG A 19 -7.94 13.99 -28.72
N LEU A 20 -9.17 13.67 -28.31
CA LEU A 20 -10.19 13.13 -29.23
C LEU A 20 -10.54 14.16 -30.32
N ASP A 21 -10.54 15.45 -29.98
CA ASP A 21 -10.77 16.51 -30.95
C ASP A 21 -9.56 16.80 -31.84
N ALA A 22 -8.33 16.68 -31.32
CA ALA A 22 -7.13 16.83 -32.13
C ALA A 22 -6.95 15.67 -33.14
N SER A 23 -7.30 14.44 -32.75
CA SER A 23 -7.30 13.28 -33.63
C SER A 23 -8.43 13.34 -34.67
N ARG A 24 -9.64 13.78 -34.29
CA ARG A 24 -10.73 14.09 -35.24
C ARG A 24 -10.39 15.25 -36.18
N ALA A 25 -9.69 16.29 -35.70
CA ALA A 25 -9.26 17.42 -36.52
C ALA A 25 -8.05 17.09 -37.41
N ARG A 26 -7.24 16.09 -37.07
CA ARG A 26 -6.22 15.51 -37.98
C ARG A 26 -6.87 14.59 -39.01
N LEU A 27 -7.82 13.73 -38.60
CA LEU A 27 -8.61 12.90 -39.51
C LEU A 27 -9.43 13.74 -40.51
N SER A 28 -10.01 14.86 -40.09
CA SER A 28 -10.74 15.75 -41.00
C SER A 28 -9.80 16.50 -41.95
N ARG A 29 -8.62 16.95 -41.49
CA ARG A 29 -7.60 17.54 -42.37
C ARG A 29 -7.00 16.54 -43.35
N GLN A 30 -6.88 15.28 -42.98
CA GLN A 30 -6.33 14.22 -43.83
C GLN A 30 -7.39 13.65 -44.80
N GLY A 31 -8.68 13.66 -44.42
CA GLY A 31 -9.81 13.35 -45.29
C GLY A 31 -10.04 14.37 -46.40
N VAL A 32 -9.63 15.63 -46.22
CA VAL A 32 -9.69 16.69 -47.25
C VAL A 32 -8.62 16.50 -48.36
N LEU A 33 -7.59 15.67 -48.13
CA LEU A 33 -6.49 15.46 -49.08
C LEU A 33 -6.55 14.13 -49.86
N GLY A 34 -7.73 13.51 -50.00
CA GLY A 34 -7.99 12.45 -50.98
C GLY A 34 -7.14 11.17 -50.86
N GLY A 35 -6.45 10.96 -49.73
CA GLY A 35 -5.60 9.80 -49.49
C GLY A 35 -6.30 8.78 -48.61
N SER A 36 -6.71 7.65 -49.19
CA SER A 36 -7.09 6.44 -48.44
C SER A 36 -5.85 5.84 -47.77
N GLY A 37 -5.41 6.46 -46.67
CA GLY A 37 -4.42 5.90 -45.76
C GLY A 37 -5.12 5.08 -44.70
N ARG A 38 -5.15 3.76 -44.84
CA ARG A 38 -5.48 2.87 -43.73
C ARG A 38 -4.35 2.99 -42.72
N VAL A 39 -4.57 3.73 -41.64
CA VAL A 39 -3.63 3.81 -40.53
C VAL A 39 -3.71 2.48 -39.80
N GLU A 40 -2.68 1.67 -39.97
CA GLU A 40 -2.45 0.48 -39.16
C GLU A 40 -2.10 0.97 -37.75
N ARG A 41 -2.96 0.63 -36.79
CA ARG A 41 -2.78 0.99 -35.38
C ARG A 41 -1.59 0.16 -34.90
N LEU A 42 -0.39 0.75 -34.93
CA LEU A 42 0.81 0.16 -34.34
C LEU A 42 0.56 0.07 -32.82
N SER A 43 0.41 -1.18 -32.36
CA SER A 43 0.43 -1.65 -30.97
C SER A 43 -0.53 -0.95 -29.98
N GLY A 44 -1.79 -1.36 -30.01
CA GLY A 44 -2.71 -1.23 -28.87
C GLY A 44 -3.87 -2.19 -29.07
N GLU A 45 -4.11 -3.08 -28.12
CA GLU A 45 -5.26 -3.97 -28.15
C GLU A 45 -6.55 -3.15 -28.08
N ALA A 46 -7.68 -3.71 -28.53
CA ALA A 46 -8.94 -2.96 -28.62
C ALA A 46 -9.47 -2.47 -27.26
N SER A 47 -8.88 -2.94 -26.16
CA SER A 47 -9.22 -2.64 -24.77
C SER A 47 -8.27 -1.69 -24.03
N ASP A 48 -7.19 -1.23 -24.67
CA ASP A 48 -6.23 -0.35 -23.99
C ASP A 48 -6.78 1.08 -23.88
N ILE A 49 -6.57 1.69 -22.71
CA ILE A 49 -7.06 3.03 -22.39
C ILE A 49 -5.88 3.97 -22.26
N ARG A 50 -5.90 5.10 -22.97
CA ARG A 50 -4.99 6.20 -22.69
C ARG A 50 -5.60 7.10 -21.62
N LEU A 51 -4.91 7.24 -20.50
CA LEU A 51 -5.26 8.11 -19.40
C LEU A 51 -4.43 9.40 -19.52
N ASP A 52 -5.09 10.54 -19.64
CA ASP A 52 -4.47 11.87 -19.58
C ASP A 52 -5.24 12.66 -18.51
N VAL A 53 -4.59 13.01 -17.39
CA VAL A 53 -5.22 13.64 -16.20
C VAL A 53 -4.58 15.00 -15.93
N ASP A 54 -5.39 16.04 -15.82
CA ASP A 54 -5.01 17.41 -15.45
C ASP A 54 -5.50 17.72 -14.03
N TYR A 55 -4.59 17.81 -13.08
CA TYR A 55 -4.86 18.27 -11.72
C TYR A 55 -4.74 19.79 -11.62
N ARG A 56 -5.63 20.41 -10.84
CA ARG A 56 -5.67 21.86 -10.58
C ARG A 56 -6.00 22.13 -9.12
N GLY A 57 -5.46 23.21 -8.58
CA GLY A 57 -5.73 23.66 -7.21
C GLY A 57 -4.54 23.51 -6.27
N LYS A 58 -4.80 23.73 -4.97
CA LYS A 58 -3.80 23.81 -3.89
C LYS A 58 -2.92 22.56 -3.79
N TYR A 59 -3.51 21.38 -3.93
CA TYR A 59 -2.83 20.08 -3.79
C TYR A 59 -2.61 19.35 -5.14
N ALA A 60 -2.62 20.08 -6.26
CA ALA A 60 -2.49 19.47 -7.59
C ALA A 60 -1.18 18.71 -7.79
N GLU A 61 -0.08 19.23 -7.25
CA GLU A 61 1.24 18.59 -7.34
C GLU A 61 1.30 17.28 -6.55
N ARG A 62 0.74 17.28 -5.35
CA ARG A 62 0.65 16.10 -4.50
C ARG A 62 -0.20 15.01 -5.14
N MET A 63 -1.41 15.34 -5.62
CA MET A 63 -2.26 14.36 -6.33
C MET A 63 -1.60 13.81 -7.59
N ALA A 64 -0.87 14.66 -8.33
CA ALA A 64 -0.14 14.23 -9.52
C ALA A 64 1.07 13.35 -9.17
N ARG A 65 1.73 13.59 -8.03
CA ARG A 65 2.81 12.76 -7.52
C ARG A 65 2.28 11.38 -7.11
N GLU A 66 1.23 11.35 -6.28
CA GLU A 66 0.54 10.12 -5.87
C GLU A 66 0.14 9.26 -7.09
N LEU A 67 -0.50 9.89 -8.09
CA LEU A 67 -0.89 9.18 -9.31
C LEU A 67 0.33 8.67 -10.10
N ARG A 68 1.43 9.41 -10.15
CA ARG A 68 2.64 8.95 -10.86
C ARG A 68 3.26 7.74 -10.16
N GLU A 69 3.37 7.80 -8.83
CA GLU A 69 3.94 6.71 -8.03
C GLU A 69 3.14 5.43 -8.19
N ILE A 70 1.82 5.49 -8.04
CA ILE A 70 0.99 4.28 -8.21
C ILE A 70 1.03 3.71 -9.64
N LEU A 71 1.17 4.56 -10.66
CA LEU A 71 1.27 4.12 -12.05
C LEU A 71 2.66 3.58 -12.41
N SER A 72 3.67 3.81 -11.58
CA SER A 72 5.05 3.33 -11.75
C SER A 72 5.49 2.30 -10.71
N SER A 73 4.64 2.01 -9.72
CA SER A 73 4.89 1.00 -8.70
C SER A 73 5.09 -0.37 -9.35
N ASN A 74 6.19 -1.04 -8.97
CA ASN A 74 6.46 -2.41 -9.40
C ASN A 74 5.73 -3.44 -8.52
N ASP A 75 5.32 -3.03 -7.32
CA ASP A 75 4.69 -3.90 -6.31
C ASP A 75 3.20 -4.11 -6.61
N ILE A 76 2.62 -3.28 -7.50
CA ILE A 76 1.23 -3.39 -7.98
C ILE A 76 1.23 -3.72 -9.48
N GLU A 77 1.31 -5.01 -9.82
CA GLU A 77 1.34 -5.47 -11.22
C GLU A 77 0.09 -5.04 -12.02
N ALA A 78 -1.09 -5.15 -11.40
CA ALA A 78 -2.34 -4.71 -11.98
C ALA A 78 -3.32 -4.27 -10.89
N ALA A 79 -3.99 -3.16 -11.14
CA ALA A 79 -4.92 -2.54 -10.22
C ALA A 79 -6.32 -2.38 -10.84
N PRO A 80 -7.37 -2.34 -10.03
CA PRO A 80 -8.71 -2.06 -10.53
C PRO A 80 -8.78 -0.61 -11.03
N PHE A 81 -9.25 -0.43 -12.26
CA PHE A 81 -9.69 0.86 -12.77
C PHE A 81 -11.21 0.81 -12.95
N ALA A 82 -11.93 1.36 -11.98
CA ALA A 82 -13.38 1.26 -11.90
C ALA A 82 -14.03 2.60 -11.54
N ALA A 83 -15.30 2.74 -11.88
CA ALA A 83 -16.11 3.87 -11.40
C ALA A 83 -16.47 3.70 -9.92
N VAL A 84 -16.44 4.79 -9.15
CA VAL A 84 -16.69 4.74 -7.69
C VAL A 84 -18.17 4.53 -7.38
N GLU A 85 -19.08 5.08 -8.20
CA GLU A 85 -20.52 5.13 -7.87
C GLU A 85 -21.35 4.03 -8.54
N GLU A 86 -21.09 3.72 -9.82
CA GLU A 86 -21.86 2.76 -10.58
C GLU A 86 -20.97 2.00 -11.56
N SER A 87 -21.03 0.67 -11.50
CA SER A 87 -20.20 -0.18 -12.34
C SER A 87 -20.40 0.11 -13.83
N GLN A 88 -19.29 0.22 -14.54
CA GLN A 88 -19.24 0.45 -15.98
C GLN A 88 -18.75 -0.79 -16.73
N PRO A 89 -19.15 -0.97 -18.01
CA PRO A 89 -18.64 -2.07 -18.84
C PRO A 89 -17.12 -2.06 -19.04
N SER A 90 -16.46 -0.92 -18.77
CA SER A 90 -15.01 -0.78 -18.85
C SER A 90 -14.28 -1.17 -17.55
N ASP A 91 -14.99 -1.48 -16.47
CA ASP A 91 -14.38 -1.82 -15.18
C ASP A 91 -13.62 -3.13 -15.29
N ALA A 92 -12.32 -3.06 -15.05
CA ALA A 92 -11.39 -4.17 -15.20
C ALA A 92 -10.11 -3.92 -14.40
N TYR A 93 -9.28 -4.93 -14.32
CA TYR A 93 -7.89 -4.81 -13.91
C TYR A 93 -7.05 -4.31 -15.08
N TYR A 94 -6.21 -3.32 -14.82
CA TYR A 94 -5.30 -2.74 -15.79
C TYR A 94 -3.89 -2.70 -15.22
N THR A 95 -2.91 -2.93 -16.08
CA THR A 95 -1.50 -2.61 -15.83
C THR A 95 -1.23 -1.23 -16.42
N ALA A 96 -0.57 -0.37 -15.66
CA ALA A 96 -0.22 0.97 -16.09
C ALA A 96 1.20 1.04 -16.66
N GLU A 97 1.37 1.91 -17.66
CA GLU A 97 2.67 2.32 -18.17
C GLU A 97 2.66 3.84 -18.33
N LEU A 98 3.54 4.55 -17.63
CA LEU A 98 3.65 6.00 -17.76
C LEU A 98 4.06 6.39 -19.19
N VAL A 99 3.38 7.40 -19.74
CA VAL A 99 3.69 7.92 -21.08
C VAL A 99 4.79 8.97 -21.02
N ASP A 100 4.78 9.80 -19.97
CA ASP A 100 5.75 10.87 -19.75
C ASP A 100 6.22 10.77 -18.29
N ASP A 101 7.43 10.25 -18.10
CA ASP A 101 8.12 10.19 -16.79
C ASP A 101 8.80 11.53 -16.43
N GLU A 102 8.64 12.55 -17.29
CA GLU A 102 9.19 13.87 -16.99
C GLU A 102 8.46 14.50 -15.78
N PRO A 103 9.20 15.24 -14.92
CA PRO A 103 8.61 15.94 -13.78
C PRO A 103 7.43 16.80 -14.22
N ALA A 104 6.43 16.93 -13.34
CA ALA A 104 5.28 17.78 -13.53
C ALA A 104 5.68 19.23 -13.87
N MET A 105 5.89 19.52 -15.15
CA MET A 105 6.11 20.89 -15.60
C MET A 105 4.74 21.56 -15.68
N PRO A 106 4.51 22.69 -14.96
CA PRO A 106 3.25 23.40 -15.03
C PRO A 106 3.04 23.87 -16.47
N GLN A 107 2.18 23.18 -17.22
CA GLN A 107 1.87 23.55 -18.61
C GLN A 107 1.06 24.85 -18.68
N ALA A 108 0.41 25.20 -17.56
CA ALA A 108 -0.17 26.50 -17.23
C ALA A 108 0.00 26.75 -15.72
N ALA A 109 -0.12 28.00 -15.26
CA ALA A 109 -0.03 28.32 -13.83
C ALA A 109 -1.06 27.49 -13.03
N GLY A 110 -0.56 26.56 -12.20
CA GLY A 110 -1.39 25.71 -11.32
C GLY A 110 -2.09 24.53 -12.00
N ALA A 111 -1.66 24.09 -13.18
CA ALA A 111 -2.14 22.85 -13.80
C ALA A 111 -0.98 21.87 -14.05
N ILE A 112 -1.11 20.67 -13.50
CA ILE A 112 -0.15 19.58 -13.64
C ILE A 112 -0.83 18.42 -14.36
N SER A 113 -0.19 17.91 -15.41
CA SER A 113 -0.71 16.81 -16.22
C SER A 113 0.05 15.52 -15.92
N VAL A 114 -0.66 14.40 -15.86
CA VAL A 114 -0.09 13.04 -15.76
C VAL A 114 -0.69 12.20 -16.89
N GLY A 115 0.15 11.48 -17.62
CA GLY A 115 -0.25 10.65 -18.75
C GLY A 115 0.22 9.20 -18.58
N ALA A 116 -0.67 8.24 -18.83
CA ALA A 116 -0.35 6.81 -18.81
C ALA A 116 -1.16 6.03 -19.86
N ASN A 117 -0.61 4.91 -20.31
CA ASN A 117 -1.32 3.89 -21.05
C ASN A 117 -1.73 2.79 -20.05
N LEU A 118 -2.99 2.40 -20.08
CA LEU A 118 -3.54 1.33 -19.28
C LEU A 118 -3.84 0.15 -20.20
N THR A 119 -3.14 -0.95 -20.00
CA THR A 119 -3.33 -2.20 -20.74
C THR A 119 -4.25 -3.11 -19.94
N LYS A 120 -5.34 -3.58 -20.56
CA LYS A 120 -6.34 -4.38 -19.83
C LYS A 120 -5.78 -5.79 -19.53
N LYS A 121 -5.70 -6.14 -18.25
CA LYS A 121 -5.30 -7.50 -17.80
C LYS A 121 -6.50 -8.46 -17.78
N GLY A 122 -7.69 -7.97 -17.45
CA GLY A 122 -8.91 -8.78 -17.46
C GLY A 122 -9.97 -8.28 -16.49
N THR A 123 -11.13 -8.92 -16.49
CA THR A 123 -12.23 -8.62 -15.56
C THR A 123 -12.22 -9.55 -14.35
N GLN A 124 -13.01 -9.27 -13.32
CA GLN A 124 -13.34 -10.21 -12.23
C GLN A 124 -13.91 -11.56 -12.71
N LYS A 125 -14.27 -11.74 -13.99
CA LYS A 125 -14.65 -13.06 -14.53
C LYS A 125 -13.46 -13.84 -15.08
N GLU A 126 -12.36 -13.16 -15.38
CA GLU A 126 -11.14 -13.69 -15.98
C GLU A 126 -10.00 -13.75 -14.96
N GLN A 127 -9.97 -12.86 -13.97
CA GLN A 127 -8.94 -12.75 -12.94
C GLN A 127 -9.53 -13.03 -11.55
N THR A 128 -8.68 -13.47 -10.63
CA THR A 128 -8.97 -13.68 -9.21
C THR A 128 -7.82 -13.09 -8.39
N ILE A 129 -8.12 -12.52 -7.22
CA ILE A 129 -7.09 -11.98 -6.34
C ILE A 129 -6.41 -13.14 -5.62
N THR A 130 -5.08 -13.10 -5.59
CA THR A 130 -4.25 -14.04 -4.85
C THR A 130 -3.67 -13.35 -3.63
N VAL A 131 -3.54 -14.09 -2.55
CA VAL A 131 -2.66 -13.76 -1.43
C VAL A 131 -1.75 -14.96 -1.23
N GLU A 132 -0.51 -14.79 -1.64
CA GLU A 132 0.55 -15.77 -1.49
C GLU A 132 1.14 -15.63 -0.08
N THR A 133 1.52 -16.75 0.51
CA THR A 133 2.13 -16.79 1.84
C THR A 133 3.39 -17.64 1.75
N SER A 134 4.43 -17.23 2.46
CA SER A 134 5.67 -17.99 2.61
C SER A 134 6.11 -17.97 4.07
N PRO A 135 5.36 -18.61 4.99
CA PRO A 135 5.65 -18.53 6.42
C PRO A 135 7.08 -18.98 6.74
N SER A 136 7.84 -18.12 7.39
CA SER A 136 9.22 -18.38 7.76
C SER A 136 9.53 -17.82 9.15
N GLN A 137 10.53 -18.38 9.81
CA GLN A 137 11.01 -17.86 11.09
C GLN A 137 12.37 -17.21 10.86
N PRO A 138 12.47 -15.86 10.90
CA PRO A 138 13.73 -15.15 10.73
C PRO A 138 14.79 -15.56 11.77
N ASP A 139 16.06 -15.54 11.35
CA ASP A 139 17.24 -15.81 12.20
C ASP A 139 18.28 -14.70 12.00
N PRO A 140 18.63 -13.92 13.05
CA PRO A 140 18.15 -14.05 14.43
C PRO A 140 16.69 -13.61 14.60
N GLY A 141 15.91 -14.36 15.39
CA GLY A 141 14.54 -13.97 15.74
C GLY A 141 14.50 -12.78 16.71
N HIS A 142 13.30 -12.34 17.10
CA HIS A 142 13.10 -11.21 18.03
C HIS A 142 12.69 -11.66 19.44
N PRO A 143 12.83 -10.79 20.46
CA PRO A 143 12.55 -11.15 21.86
C PRO A 143 11.08 -10.92 22.30
N PHE A 144 10.27 -10.24 21.49
CA PHE A 144 8.91 -9.80 21.86
C PHE A 144 7.88 -10.91 22.14
N GLY A 145 8.19 -12.17 21.81
CA GLY A 145 7.26 -13.27 22.04
C GLY A 145 7.76 -14.60 21.52
N ASN A 146 6.85 -15.58 21.46
CA ASN A 146 7.11 -16.93 20.99
C ASN A 146 5.88 -17.59 20.34
N ASP A 147 4.91 -16.79 19.90
CA ASP A 147 3.74 -17.30 19.18
C ASP A 147 4.16 -17.76 17.78
N THR A 148 3.51 -18.78 17.24
CA THR A 148 3.92 -19.43 15.99
C THR A 148 2.87 -19.32 14.88
N ASP A 149 1.86 -18.47 15.10
CA ASP A 149 0.73 -18.31 14.20
C ASP A 149 1.12 -17.34 13.07
N ALA A 150 0.82 -17.69 11.82
CA ALA A 150 1.05 -16.82 10.66
C ALA A 150 -0.28 -16.20 10.22
N ILE A 151 -0.64 -15.09 10.84
CA ILE A 151 -1.94 -14.46 10.62
C ILE A 151 -1.93 -13.60 9.37
N VAL A 152 -2.83 -13.93 8.43
CA VAL A 152 -3.01 -13.25 7.15
C VAL A 152 -4.41 -12.64 7.10
N GLY A 153 -4.48 -11.34 6.84
CA GLY A 153 -5.75 -10.62 6.70
C GLY A 153 -6.29 -10.62 5.27
N ILE A 154 -7.57 -10.95 5.12
CA ILE A 154 -8.35 -10.82 3.88
C ILE A 154 -9.58 -9.95 4.17
N PRO A 155 -9.98 -9.01 3.29
CA PRO A 155 -11.17 -8.19 3.54
C PRO A 155 -12.41 -9.07 3.78
N ALA A 156 -13.21 -8.80 4.82
CA ALA A 156 -14.35 -9.64 5.18
C ALA A 156 -15.46 -9.65 4.11
N ASP A 157 -15.53 -8.62 3.27
CA ASP A 157 -16.40 -8.55 2.09
C ASP A 157 -15.95 -9.46 0.93
N ALA A 158 -14.78 -10.09 1.05
CA ALA A 158 -14.26 -11.03 0.07
C ALA A 158 -15.19 -12.23 -0.10
N ARG A 159 -15.40 -12.63 -1.36
CA ARG A 159 -16.27 -13.73 -1.73
C ARG A 159 -15.44 -14.88 -2.25
N ARG A 160 -15.95 -16.09 -2.02
CA ARG A 160 -15.38 -17.35 -2.55
C ARG A 160 -13.91 -17.58 -2.15
N VAL A 161 -13.54 -17.14 -0.95
CA VAL A 161 -12.23 -17.44 -0.34
C VAL A 161 -11.98 -18.95 -0.37
N ARG A 162 -10.82 -19.32 -0.90
CA ARG A 162 -10.33 -20.70 -1.05
C ARG A 162 -8.83 -20.70 -0.84
N ILE A 163 -8.29 -21.79 -0.34
CA ILE A 163 -6.86 -22.05 -0.39
C ILE A 163 -6.57 -23.09 -1.47
N VAL A 164 -5.44 -22.89 -2.16
CA VAL A 164 -4.94 -23.82 -3.16
C VAL A 164 -3.46 -24.07 -2.93
N ASP A 165 -3.02 -25.27 -3.25
CA ASP A 165 -1.60 -25.55 -3.47
C ASP A 165 -1.44 -26.06 -4.90
N SER A 166 -0.80 -25.20 -5.70
CA SER A 166 -0.53 -25.43 -7.12
C SER A 166 0.67 -26.36 -7.35
N THR A 167 1.46 -26.63 -6.31
CA THR A 167 2.66 -27.48 -6.36
C THR A 167 2.31 -28.97 -6.12
N SER A 168 1.23 -29.28 -5.40
CA SER A 168 0.77 -30.65 -5.21
C SER A 168 0.12 -31.28 -6.46
N GLN A 169 0.25 -32.60 -6.55
CA GLN A 169 -0.43 -33.43 -7.55
C GLN A 169 -1.23 -34.56 -6.88
N PRO A 170 -2.57 -34.56 -6.97
CA PRO A 170 -3.42 -33.53 -7.59
C PRO A 170 -3.41 -32.23 -6.78
N THR A 171 -3.64 -31.09 -7.46
CA THR A 171 -3.80 -29.77 -6.84
C THR A 171 -4.84 -29.85 -5.73
N GLN A 172 -4.44 -29.51 -4.51
CA GLN A 172 -5.30 -29.52 -3.35
C GLN A 172 -6.11 -28.22 -3.26
N ARG A 173 -7.34 -28.33 -2.76
CA ARG A 173 -8.25 -27.20 -2.57
C ARG A 173 -9.10 -27.37 -1.34
N GLU A 174 -9.16 -26.32 -0.55
CA GLU A 174 -10.03 -26.25 0.60
C GLU A 174 -10.67 -24.87 0.72
N ARG A 175 -11.75 -24.81 1.49
CA ARG A 175 -12.35 -23.56 1.91
C ARG A 175 -11.87 -23.28 3.34
N PRO A 176 -11.00 -22.29 3.54
CA PRO A 176 -10.51 -21.97 4.87
C PRO A 176 -11.65 -21.38 5.71
N THR A 177 -11.46 -21.38 7.03
CA THR A 177 -12.36 -20.70 7.98
C THR A 177 -11.56 -19.64 8.71
N PRO A 178 -12.01 -18.38 8.78
CA PRO A 178 -11.27 -17.36 9.50
C PRO A 178 -11.19 -17.71 10.99
N VAL A 179 -10.04 -17.47 11.60
CA VAL A 179 -9.82 -17.65 13.04
C VAL A 179 -10.44 -16.51 13.84
N ALA A 180 -10.50 -15.31 13.26
CA ALA A 180 -11.13 -14.12 13.82
C ALA A 180 -11.54 -13.14 12.70
N THR A 181 -12.34 -12.15 13.07
CA THR A 181 -12.66 -10.99 12.23
C THR A 181 -12.42 -9.75 13.08
N VAL A 182 -11.65 -8.80 12.55
CA VAL A 182 -11.29 -7.54 13.21
C VAL A 182 -11.91 -6.36 12.45
N GLU A 183 -12.37 -5.35 13.18
CA GLU A 183 -13.02 -4.16 12.61
C GLU A 183 -11.99 -3.03 12.44
N ALA A 184 -11.53 -2.81 11.20
CA ALA A 184 -10.63 -1.71 10.88
C ALA A 184 -11.44 -0.46 10.45
N LYS A 185 -10.80 0.71 10.46
CA LYS A 185 -11.40 2.01 10.12
C LYS A 185 -12.20 2.03 8.81
N HIS A 186 -11.74 1.30 7.82
CA HIS A 186 -12.30 1.31 6.46
C HIS A 186 -13.04 0.02 6.09
N GLY A 187 -13.25 -0.88 7.06
CA GLY A 187 -13.97 -2.14 6.86
C GLY A 187 -13.43 -3.27 7.74
N ALA A 188 -14.17 -4.37 7.79
CA ALA A 188 -13.76 -5.56 8.53
C ALA A 188 -12.73 -6.39 7.75
N VAL A 189 -11.82 -7.04 8.47
CA VAL A 189 -10.81 -7.96 7.94
C VAL A 189 -10.97 -9.31 8.61
N ASP A 190 -11.16 -10.35 7.82
CA ASP A 190 -11.11 -11.74 8.27
C ASP A 190 -9.64 -12.19 8.36
N GLN A 191 -9.25 -12.69 9.53
CA GLN A 191 -7.93 -13.24 9.81
C GLN A 191 -7.91 -14.74 9.58
N TYR A 192 -6.92 -15.24 8.86
CA TYR A 192 -6.66 -16.66 8.61
C TYR A 192 -5.26 -17.00 9.13
N ASP A 193 -5.08 -18.20 9.69
CA ASP A 193 -3.77 -18.66 10.13
C ASP A 193 -3.20 -19.63 9.09
N ALA A 194 -2.21 -19.16 8.32
CA ALA A 194 -1.59 -19.93 7.26
C ALA A 194 -0.85 -21.18 7.77
N THR A 195 -0.43 -21.22 9.05
CA THR A 195 0.22 -22.41 9.64
C THR A 195 -0.76 -23.49 10.10
N ALA A 196 -2.03 -23.12 10.32
CA ALA A 196 -3.08 -24.03 10.74
C ALA A 196 -3.86 -24.67 9.57
N GLU A 197 -3.61 -24.22 8.34
CA GLU A 197 -4.27 -24.74 7.15
C GLU A 197 -3.85 -26.19 6.83
N ALA A 198 -4.74 -26.92 6.17
CA ALA A 198 -4.48 -28.32 5.80
C ALA A 198 -3.48 -28.48 4.63
N ILE A 199 -3.09 -27.37 4.01
CA ILE A 199 -2.24 -27.29 2.83
C ILE A 199 -0.92 -26.63 3.22
N ASP A 200 0.19 -27.26 2.87
CA ASP A 200 1.52 -26.66 2.98
C ASP A 200 1.63 -25.49 1.96
N ASP A 201 2.16 -24.33 2.39
CA ASP A 201 2.29 -23.10 1.59
C ASP A 201 0.96 -22.65 0.92
N PRO A 202 -0.08 -22.31 1.70
CA PRO A 202 -1.40 -22.03 1.15
C PRO A 202 -1.41 -20.70 0.36
N VAL A 203 -1.90 -20.75 -0.88
CA VAL A 203 -2.24 -19.56 -1.65
C VAL A 203 -3.75 -19.30 -1.52
N TYR A 204 -4.10 -18.16 -0.93
CA TYR A 204 -5.49 -17.74 -0.78
C TYR A 204 -5.99 -17.11 -2.08
N LEU A 205 -7.17 -17.52 -2.53
CA LEU A 205 -7.85 -17.01 -3.71
C LEU A 205 -9.20 -16.43 -3.32
N TYR A 206 -9.50 -15.20 -3.75
CA TYR A 206 -10.80 -14.59 -3.51
C TYR A 206 -11.26 -13.63 -4.62
N ASP A 207 -12.53 -13.25 -4.53
CA ASP A 207 -13.16 -12.22 -5.35
C ASP A 207 -13.53 -11.03 -4.47
N LEU A 208 -13.16 -9.82 -4.86
CA LEU A 208 -13.58 -8.58 -4.19
C LEU A 208 -14.11 -7.57 -5.21
N ASP A 209 -15.21 -6.90 -4.86
CA ASP A 209 -15.82 -5.87 -5.71
C ASP A 209 -14.81 -4.71 -5.92
N TYR A 210 -14.68 -4.19 -7.15
CA TYR A 210 -13.58 -3.26 -7.48
C TYR A 210 -13.52 -2.03 -6.57
N GLN A 211 -14.68 -1.47 -6.20
CA GLN A 211 -14.77 -0.30 -5.33
C GLN A 211 -14.35 -0.55 -3.87
N LEU A 212 -14.26 -1.82 -3.42
CA LEU A 212 -13.81 -2.19 -2.07
C LEU A 212 -12.31 -2.52 -2.01
N GLN A 213 -11.65 -2.65 -3.16
CA GLN A 213 -10.23 -2.97 -3.21
C GLN A 213 -9.41 -1.74 -2.80
N GLY A 214 -8.49 -1.92 -1.85
CA GLY A 214 -7.77 -0.82 -1.25
C GLY A 214 -8.48 -0.13 -0.10
N ASP A 215 -9.64 -0.57 0.40
CA ASP A 215 -10.22 0.10 1.55
C ASP A 215 -9.47 -0.26 2.85
N VAL A 216 -9.20 -1.55 3.07
CA VAL A 216 -8.54 -2.08 4.29
C VAL A 216 -7.06 -2.47 4.10
N ASP A 217 -6.46 -2.13 2.96
CA ASP A 217 -5.08 -2.50 2.63
C ASP A 217 -4.06 -1.68 3.46
N ALA A 218 -2.86 -2.22 3.70
CA ALA A 218 -1.78 -1.46 4.35
C ALA A 218 -1.34 -0.29 3.45
N GLY A 219 -0.82 0.79 4.02
CA GLY A 219 -0.37 1.93 3.24
C GLY A 219 0.50 2.92 4.00
N VAL A 220 1.16 3.78 3.23
CA VAL A 220 2.06 4.82 3.72
C VAL A 220 1.52 6.19 3.33
N TRP A 221 1.66 7.15 4.23
CA TRP A 221 1.36 8.56 3.99
C TRP A 221 2.56 9.44 4.31
N ASP A 222 2.69 10.51 3.53
CA ASP A 222 3.48 11.69 3.88
C ASP A 222 2.53 12.76 4.42
N THR A 223 2.81 13.26 5.62
CA THR A 223 1.99 14.29 6.26
C THR A 223 2.09 15.66 5.58
N TYR A 224 3.16 15.93 4.82
CA TYR A 224 3.47 17.25 4.27
C TYR A 224 3.46 18.37 5.35
N GLY A 225 3.78 18.03 6.60
CA GLY A 225 3.77 18.95 7.74
C GLY A 225 2.38 19.33 8.25
N HIS A 226 1.35 18.52 7.95
CA HIS A 226 0.00 18.70 8.46
C HIS A 226 -0.28 17.74 9.62
N ASP A 227 -0.81 18.27 10.73
CA ASP A 227 -1.16 17.48 11.93
C ASP A 227 -2.26 16.43 11.71
N SER A 228 -3.09 16.60 10.67
CA SER A 228 -4.23 15.72 10.38
C SER A 228 -4.38 15.41 8.90
N ILE A 229 -4.94 14.23 8.60
CA ILE A 229 -5.23 13.78 7.22
C ILE A 229 -6.04 14.81 6.44
N LEU A 230 -6.98 15.50 7.09
CA LEU A 230 -7.80 16.55 6.49
C LEU A 230 -7.29 17.93 6.93
N ASP A 231 -7.31 18.89 6.02
CA ASP A 231 -7.10 20.30 6.36
C ASP A 231 -8.38 20.97 6.88
N ALA A 232 -8.27 22.27 7.19
CA ALA A 232 -9.40 23.06 7.70
C ALA A 232 -10.58 23.21 6.73
N ASP A 233 -10.40 22.87 5.45
CA ASP A 233 -11.43 22.89 4.41
C ASP A 233 -11.98 21.47 4.11
N ASP A 234 -11.69 20.49 4.99
CA ASP A 234 -12.01 19.06 4.83
C ASP A 234 -11.40 18.43 3.57
N VAL A 235 -10.30 18.99 3.06
CA VAL A 235 -9.56 18.44 1.93
C VAL A 235 -8.42 17.60 2.47
N VAL A 236 -8.24 16.40 1.90
CA VAL A 236 -7.10 15.54 2.24
C VAL A 236 -5.81 16.35 2.07
N ALA A 237 -5.04 16.48 3.14
CA ALA A 237 -3.79 17.22 3.28
C ALA A 237 -2.57 16.30 3.18
N TRP A 238 -2.69 15.07 3.65
CA TRP A 238 -1.64 14.05 3.49
C TRP A 238 -1.60 13.54 2.05
N GLY A 239 -0.44 13.02 1.63
CA GLY A 239 -0.28 12.35 0.35
C GLY A 239 -0.05 10.87 0.57
N ARG A 240 -0.74 10.01 -0.19
CA ARG A 240 -0.41 8.58 -0.20
C ARG A 240 0.90 8.36 -0.93
N VAL A 241 1.71 7.46 -0.41
CA VAL A 241 3.00 7.07 -0.97
C VAL A 241 2.88 5.67 -1.56
N PHE A 242 3.36 5.50 -2.79
CA PHE A 242 3.36 4.20 -3.51
C PHE A 242 4.74 3.83 -4.04
N SER A 243 5.77 4.64 -3.76
CA SER A 243 7.15 4.37 -4.12
C SER A 243 8.01 4.29 -2.87
N THR A 244 8.85 3.26 -2.79
CA THR A 244 9.86 3.14 -1.72
C THR A 244 10.91 4.25 -1.78
N SER A 245 11.11 4.87 -2.95
CA SER A 245 12.05 5.99 -3.15
C SER A 245 11.40 7.37 -2.96
N HIS A 246 10.31 7.46 -2.20
CA HIS A 246 9.62 8.74 -1.98
C HIS A 246 10.49 9.68 -1.14
N ASP A 247 10.53 10.96 -1.52
CA ASP A 247 11.19 12.01 -0.75
C ASP A 247 10.14 12.71 0.12
N PHE A 248 10.18 12.39 1.42
CA PHE A 248 9.20 12.84 2.40
C PHE A 248 9.34 14.32 2.72
N ALA A 249 8.21 15.03 2.77
CA ALA A 249 8.16 16.44 3.13
C ALA A 249 7.75 16.69 4.59
N GLY A 250 7.19 15.70 5.28
CA GLY A 250 6.93 15.69 6.71
C GLY A 250 7.07 14.29 7.30
N ALA A 251 6.46 14.06 8.46
CA ALA A 251 6.45 12.75 9.10
C ALA A 251 5.86 11.66 8.20
N ILE A 252 6.35 10.44 8.41
CA ILE A 252 5.95 9.22 7.71
C ILE A 252 4.86 8.55 8.53
N VAL A 253 3.76 8.15 7.90
CA VAL A 253 2.69 7.44 8.58
C VAL A 253 2.43 6.08 7.92
N ILE A 254 2.67 4.99 8.64
CA ILE A 254 2.37 3.62 8.22
C ILE A 254 1.06 3.19 8.90
N GLU A 255 0.05 2.81 8.13
CA GLU A 255 -1.29 2.48 8.64
C GLU A 255 -1.90 1.28 7.89
N ASN A 256 -2.59 0.39 8.64
CA ASN A 256 -3.42 -0.69 8.07
C ASN A 256 -4.90 -0.59 8.48
N GLY A 257 -5.29 0.52 9.13
CA GLY A 257 -6.65 0.76 9.63
C GLY A 257 -6.95 0.21 11.02
N LEU A 258 -6.01 -0.52 11.64
CA LEU A 258 -6.06 -0.97 13.04
C LEU A 258 -4.94 -0.34 13.86
N LEU A 259 -3.72 -0.33 13.31
CA LEU A 259 -2.55 0.33 13.86
C LEU A 259 -2.13 1.46 12.91
N ARG A 260 -1.73 2.58 13.49
CA ARG A 260 -1.08 3.69 12.80
C ARG A 260 0.21 4.03 13.54
N LEU A 261 1.32 4.03 12.82
CA LEU A 261 2.63 4.44 13.30
C LEU A 261 2.99 5.76 12.61
N THR A 262 3.23 6.81 13.38
CA THR A 262 3.73 8.10 12.88
C THR A 262 5.18 8.24 13.31
N ILE A 263 6.07 8.40 12.34
CA ILE A 263 7.51 8.52 12.54
C ILE A 263 7.94 9.90 12.04
N ASP A 264 8.42 10.73 12.96
CA ASP A 264 8.99 12.04 12.67
C ASP A 264 10.52 11.96 12.76
N GLU A 265 11.18 12.28 11.65
CA GLU A 265 12.64 12.22 11.52
C GLU A 265 13.27 13.59 11.82
N PRO A 266 14.48 13.61 12.41
CA PRO A 266 15.18 14.85 12.64
C PRO A 266 15.65 15.44 11.30
N THR A 267 15.23 16.66 11.01
CA THR A 267 15.64 17.40 9.81
C THR A 267 16.72 18.44 10.13
N THR A 268 17.32 19.03 9.08
CA THR A 268 18.23 20.17 9.28
C THR A 268 17.50 21.40 9.87
N ALA A 269 16.17 21.50 9.71
CA ALA A 269 15.36 22.62 10.17
C ALA A 269 14.76 22.38 11.57
N ASP A 270 14.50 21.12 11.91
CA ASP A 270 13.96 20.68 13.19
C ASP A 270 14.70 19.45 13.69
N ALA A 271 15.31 19.53 14.86
CA ALA A 271 16.10 18.44 15.43
C ALA A 271 15.28 17.53 16.33
N THR A 272 13.95 17.70 16.38
CA THR A 272 13.07 16.78 17.07
C THR A 272 12.85 15.53 16.23
N ALA A 273 12.74 14.40 16.92
CA ALA A 273 12.31 13.13 16.35
C ALA A 273 11.28 12.54 17.31
N ALA A 274 10.29 11.84 16.76
CA ALA A 274 9.22 11.24 17.54
C ALA A 274 8.73 9.94 16.90
N LEU A 275 8.42 8.97 17.76
CA LEU A 275 7.67 7.79 17.41
C LEU A 275 6.33 7.87 18.13
N GLU A 276 5.25 8.00 17.37
CA GLU A 276 3.89 8.00 17.91
C GLU A 276 3.13 6.81 17.35
N THR A 277 2.28 6.20 18.17
CA THR A 277 1.46 5.06 17.73
C THR A 277 0.02 5.23 18.19
N GLU A 278 -0.91 4.89 17.30
CA GLU A 278 -2.34 4.92 17.57
C GLU A 278 -2.97 3.58 17.19
N THR A 279 -3.96 3.15 17.98
CA THR A 279 -4.84 2.02 17.65
C THR A 279 -6.25 2.52 17.34
N TYR A 280 -6.93 1.86 16.42
CA TYR A 280 -8.30 2.21 16.06
C TYR A 280 -9.32 1.50 16.96
N ASP A 281 -10.19 2.27 17.61
CA ASP A 281 -11.36 1.75 18.32
C ASP A 281 -12.60 1.88 17.43
N ALA A 282 -13.00 0.77 16.82
CA ALA A 282 -14.20 0.69 15.98
C ALA A 282 -15.52 0.97 16.74
N GLY A 283 -15.55 0.74 18.06
CA GLY A 283 -16.72 1.03 18.89
C GLY A 283 -16.94 2.53 19.13
N ALA A 284 -15.84 3.29 19.17
CA ALA A 284 -15.85 4.74 19.31
C ALA A 284 -15.71 5.51 17.97
N ASP A 285 -15.28 4.82 16.91
CA ASP A 285 -14.88 5.39 15.62
C ASP A 285 -13.77 6.45 15.78
N THR A 286 -12.76 6.11 16.59
CA THR A 286 -11.66 7.03 16.94
C THR A 286 -10.33 6.32 17.03
N TRP A 287 -9.27 7.05 16.69
CA TRP A 287 -7.89 6.65 17.00
C TRP A 287 -7.56 6.98 18.44
N THR A 288 -6.91 6.05 19.14
CA THR A 288 -6.46 6.18 20.52
C THR A 288 -4.95 5.98 20.55
N ALA A 289 -4.24 6.96 21.11
CA ALA A 289 -2.79 6.86 21.30
C ALA A 289 -2.43 5.66 22.18
N VAL A 290 -1.37 4.95 21.78
CA VAL A 290 -0.71 3.92 22.58
C VAL A 290 0.37 4.61 23.40
N ASP A 291 0.34 4.42 24.72
CA ASP A 291 1.35 4.97 25.61
C ASP A 291 2.66 4.18 25.42
N LEU A 292 3.61 4.76 24.67
CA LEU A 292 4.97 4.22 24.56
C LEU A 292 5.81 4.65 25.78
N PRO A 293 6.63 3.74 26.36
CA PRO A 293 7.58 4.11 27.40
C PRO A 293 8.49 5.23 26.93
N SER A 294 8.79 6.17 27.83
CA SER A 294 9.63 7.32 27.52
C SER A 294 10.86 7.33 28.43
N TYR A 295 11.90 8.03 28.00
CA TYR A 295 13.12 8.17 28.77
C TYR A 295 12.91 8.91 30.09
N ASP A 296 12.88 8.15 31.19
CA ASP A 296 12.78 8.68 32.55
C ASP A 296 13.34 7.71 33.63
N ALA A 297 12.51 7.24 34.56
CA ALA A 297 12.84 6.19 35.50
C ALA A 297 12.63 4.78 34.91
N ASP A 298 11.81 4.65 33.87
CA ASP A 298 11.41 3.36 33.29
C ASP A 298 12.34 2.91 32.15
N LEU A 299 12.87 3.84 31.35
CA LEU A 299 13.92 3.59 30.35
C LEU A 299 15.21 4.30 30.70
N ALA A 300 16.36 3.59 30.62
CA ALA A 300 17.67 4.16 30.94
C ALA A 300 18.35 4.86 29.75
N THR A 301 17.79 4.69 28.54
CA THR A 301 18.27 5.24 27.28
C THR A 301 17.09 5.82 26.50
N ASP A 302 17.29 7.00 25.91
CA ASP A 302 16.33 7.67 25.03
C ASP A 302 16.62 7.29 23.58
N TRP A 303 15.87 6.32 23.04
CA TRP A 303 15.98 5.93 21.64
C TRP A 303 14.96 6.71 20.82
N GLN A 304 15.43 7.38 19.77
CA GLN A 304 14.58 8.16 18.87
C GLN A 304 14.82 7.73 17.43
N PRO A 305 13.79 7.75 16.55
CA PRO A 305 13.97 7.51 15.13
C PRO A 305 14.97 8.51 14.54
N ALA A 306 15.90 8.03 13.73
CA ALA A 306 16.92 8.82 13.06
C ALA A 306 16.74 8.83 11.54
N ASP A 307 16.30 7.69 10.97
CA ASP A 307 16.10 7.52 9.53
C ASP A 307 15.09 6.38 9.28
N VAL A 308 14.30 6.47 8.21
CA VAL A 308 13.35 5.45 7.79
C VAL A 308 13.47 5.17 6.30
N ASP A 309 13.87 3.95 5.98
CA ASP A 309 13.94 3.46 4.60
C ASP A 309 12.74 2.54 4.31
N LEU A 310 11.85 2.93 3.40
CA LEU A 310 10.79 2.04 2.93
C LEU A 310 11.40 0.91 2.07
N MET A 311 11.09 -0.33 2.43
CA MET A 311 11.60 -1.52 1.74
C MET A 311 10.56 -2.11 0.78
N ASP A 312 9.28 -2.08 1.15
CA ASP A 312 8.18 -2.61 0.37
C ASP A 312 6.87 -1.86 0.65
N ILE A 313 6.06 -1.61 -0.39
CA ILE A 313 4.73 -1.01 -0.28
C ILE A 313 3.73 -1.84 -1.09
N GLY A 314 3.39 -3.02 -0.58
CA GLY A 314 2.36 -3.88 -1.12
C GLY A 314 0.93 -3.51 -0.71
N GLN A 315 -0.05 -4.24 -1.26
CA GLN A 315 -1.46 -4.12 -0.88
C GLN A 315 -1.78 -4.87 0.43
N ALA A 316 -1.06 -5.96 0.71
CA ALA A 316 -1.24 -6.74 1.93
C ALA A 316 -0.30 -6.31 3.06
N ARG A 317 0.87 -5.74 2.74
CA ARG A 317 1.95 -5.44 3.68
C ARG A 317 2.66 -4.15 3.30
N VAL A 318 3.16 -3.45 4.31
CA VAL A 318 4.19 -2.41 4.16
C VAL A 318 5.38 -2.82 5.01
N ALA A 319 6.59 -2.70 4.47
CA ALA A 319 7.84 -2.95 5.20
C ALA A 319 8.77 -1.75 5.14
N ALA A 320 9.45 -1.45 6.24
CA ALA A 320 10.44 -0.39 6.35
C ALA A 320 11.58 -0.80 7.28
N GLN A 321 12.75 -0.20 7.12
CA GLN A 321 13.82 -0.25 8.11
C GLN A 321 13.85 1.08 8.85
N ILE A 322 13.84 1.04 10.17
CA ILE A 322 13.94 2.22 11.03
C ILE A 322 15.29 2.18 11.74
N GLU A 323 16.10 3.20 11.52
CA GLU A 323 17.31 3.46 12.30
C GLU A 323 16.93 4.28 13.55
N PHE A 324 17.38 3.84 14.72
CA PHE A 324 17.22 4.56 15.97
C PHE A 324 18.57 5.04 16.48
N GLU A 325 18.62 6.28 16.98
CA GLU A 325 19.77 6.85 17.69
C GLU A 325 19.44 7.00 19.18
N ALA A 326 20.37 6.57 20.04
CA ALA A 326 20.31 6.84 21.46
C ALA A 326 20.74 8.30 21.74
N VAL A 327 19.79 9.21 21.91
CA VAL A 327 20.09 10.65 22.08
C VAL A 327 20.45 11.01 23.53
N ALA A 328 20.09 10.17 24.50
CA ALA A 328 20.41 10.33 25.91
C ALA A 328 20.50 8.98 26.65
N GLY A 329 21.06 8.99 27.86
CA GLY A 329 21.17 7.82 28.74
C GLY A 329 22.52 7.11 28.69
N THR A 330 22.56 5.84 29.09
CA THR A 330 23.81 5.06 29.22
C THR A 330 24.47 4.73 27.88
N ASN A 331 23.68 4.63 26.82
CA ASN A 331 24.12 4.26 25.48
C ASN A 331 24.10 5.46 24.52
N ALA A 332 24.16 6.69 25.04
CA ALA A 332 24.04 7.89 24.21
C ALA A 332 25.10 7.94 23.10
N GLY A 333 24.65 8.13 21.86
CA GLY A 333 25.43 8.10 20.62
C GLY A 333 25.50 6.74 19.93
N ASP A 334 24.91 5.69 20.52
CA ASP A 334 24.74 4.39 19.86
C ASP A 334 23.59 4.45 18.83
N VAL A 335 23.71 3.64 17.78
CA VAL A 335 22.73 3.55 16.69
C VAL A 335 22.35 2.10 16.51
N TYR A 336 21.05 1.83 16.30
CA TYR A 336 20.54 0.48 16.07
C TYR A 336 19.38 0.50 15.08
N ALA A 337 19.40 -0.39 14.09
CA ALA A 337 18.33 -0.51 13.09
C ALA A 337 17.43 -1.72 13.37
N VAL A 338 16.15 -1.56 13.08
CA VAL A 338 15.14 -2.64 13.11
C VAL A 338 14.37 -2.66 11.79
N ASP A 339 14.04 -3.85 11.31
CA ASP A 339 13.11 -4.01 10.19
C ASP A 339 11.70 -4.11 10.78
N VAL A 340 10.77 -3.32 10.26
CA VAL A 340 9.39 -3.28 10.72
C VAL A 340 8.44 -3.60 9.58
N GLU A 341 7.38 -4.35 9.88
CA GLU A 341 6.38 -4.76 8.92
C GLU A 341 4.97 -4.60 9.49
N LEU A 342 4.07 -4.03 8.69
CA LEU A 342 2.67 -3.91 9.04
C LEU A 342 1.81 -4.53 7.95
N GLU A 343 1.14 -5.63 8.29
CA GLU A 343 0.25 -6.35 7.42
C GLU A 343 -1.21 -5.96 7.63
N ARG A 344 -2.03 -6.09 6.59
CA ARG A 344 -3.48 -5.92 6.66
C ARG A 344 -4.07 -6.83 7.73
N GLY A 345 -4.88 -6.25 8.60
CA GLY A 345 -5.61 -6.99 9.63
C GLY A 345 -4.81 -7.30 10.89
N ARG A 346 -3.54 -6.89 11.01
CA ARG A 346 -2.77 -7.04 12.24
C ARG A 346 -2.97 -5.86 13.19
N GLU A 347 -3.05 -6.14 14.48
CA GLU A 347 -3.16 -5.12 15.53
C GLU A 347 -1.80 -4.70 16.11
N SER A 348 -0.74 -5.43 15.74
CA SER A 348 0.64 -5.24 16.21
C SER A 348 1.60 -5.14 15.03
N LEU A 349 2.69 -4.39 15.22
CA LEU A 349 3.80 -4.24 14.29
C LEU A 349 4.75 -5.44 14.38
N GLU A 350 5.11 -6.05 13.28
CA GLU A 350 6.18 -7.06 13.28
C GLU A 350 7.52 -6.33 13.32
N VAL A 351 8.41 -6.74 14.23
CA VAL A 351 9.72 -6.12 14.43
C VAL A 351 10.78 -7.20 14.38
N TRP A 352 11.65 -7.09 13.40
CA TRP A 352 12.70 -8.05 13.11
C TRP A 352 14.09 -7.43 13.30
N ILE A 353 15.05 -8.27 13.68
CA ILE A 353 16.46 -7.88 13.65
C ILE A 353 16.90 -7.95 12.18
N PRO A 354 17.43 -6.86 11.60
CA PRO A 354 17.83 -6.86 10.20
C PRO A 354 18.87 -7.94 9.93
N GLY A 355 18.82 -8.60 8.77
CA GLY A 355 19.77 -9.66 8.42
C GLY A 355 21.25 -9.22 8.38
N SER A 356 21.51 -7.90 8.37
CA SER A 356 22.83 -7.29 8.48
C SER A 356 23.35 -7.21 9.93
N VAL A 357 22.47 -7.35 10.92
CA VAL A 357 22.73 -7.22 12.35
C VAL A 357 22.58 -8.59 13.01
N SER A 358 23.56 -8.97 13.83
CA SER A 358 23.52 -10.24 14.59
C SER A 358 23.36 -10.04 16.10
N GLU A 359 23.39 -8.78 16.54
CA GLU A 359 23.25 -8.41 17.94
C GLU A 359 21.76 -8.41 18.31
N ALA A 360 21.45 -8.64 19.58
CA ALA A 360 20.08 -8.53 20.06
C ALA A 360 19.67 -7.06 20.15
N ILE A 361 18.37 -6.79 20.02
CA ILE A 361 17.81 -5.45 20.21
C ILE A 361 18.23 -4.93 21.61
N PRO A 362 18.75 -3.69 21.72
CA PRO A 362 19.08 -3.10 23.01
C PRO A 362 17.87 -3.11 23.96
N PRO A 363 18.02 -3.49 25.25
CA PRO A 363 16.87 -3.68 26.15
C PRO A 363 15.93 -2.47 26.30
N ASP A 364 16.47 -1.26 26.28
CA ASP A 364 15.65 -0.04 26.36
C ASP A 364 14.88 0.23 25.04
N LEU A 365 15.44 -0.17 23.88
CA LEU A 365 14.77 -0.10 22.58
C LEU A 365 13.71 -1.20 22.45
N GLU A 366 14.03 -2.40 22.93
CA GLU A 366 13.05 -3.49 23.05
C GLU A 366 11.87 -3.04 23.92
N ALA A 367 12.12 -2.48 25.10
CA ALA A 367 11.07 -1.97 25.97
C ALA A 367 10.24 -0.83 25.35
N LEU A 368 10.84 0.02 24.51
CA LEU A 368 10.12 1.06 23.76
C LEU A 368 9.14 0.44 22.75
N LEU A 369 9.54 -0.61 22.04
CA LEU A 369 8.76 -1.24 20.96
C LEU A 369 7.79 -2.32 21.46
N ASP A 370 8.03 -2.93 22.61
CA ASP A 370 7.22 -4.01 23.20
C ASP A 370 5.70 -3.74 23.23
N PRO A 371 5.19 -2.52 23.54
CA PRO A 371 3.74 -2.27 23.57
C PRO A 371 3.05 -2.39 22.21
N ILE A 372 3.81 -2.30 21.11
CA ILE A 372 3.30 -2.29 19.74
C ILE A 372 3.80 -3.48 18.93
N ALA A 373 4.81 -4.20 19.41
CA ALA A 373 5.43 -5.32 18.71
C ALA A 373 4.56 -6.57 18.73
N SER A 374 4.61 -7.34 17.64
CA SER A 374 3.96 -8.63 17.54
C SER A 374 4.70 -9.67 18.38
N THR A 375 3.94 -10.56 19.02
CA THR A 375 4.46 -11.70 19.77
C THR A 375 4.73 -12.91 18.88
N SER A 376 4.29 -12.90 17.62
CA SER A 376 4.53 -13.98 16.65
C SER A 376 5.95 -13.93 16.12
N VAL A 377 6.66 -15.07 16.17
CA VAL A 377 8.01 -15.22 15.62
C VAL A 377 8.02 -15.70 14.17
N VAL A 378 6.86 -15.67 13.49
CA VAL A 378 6.69 -16.13 12.12
C VAL A 378 6.36 -14.94 11.22
N ASP A 379 7.26 -14.66 10.28
CA ASP A 379 7.00 -13.78 9.13
C ASP A 379 6.12 -14.55 8.15
N THR A 380 4.98 -13.96 7.75
CA THR A 380 4.04 -14.64 6.84
C THR A 380 4.50 -14.60 5.38
N GLY A 381 5.39 -13.66 5.02
CA GLY A 381 5.79 -13.38 3.64
C GLY A 381 4.59 -13.04 2.75
N VAL A 382 3.58 -12.35 3.28
CA VAL A 382 2.32 -12.12 2.56
C VAL A 382 2.49 -11.18 1.37
N GLU A 383 2.11 -11.65 0.18
CA GLU A 383 2.07 -10.83 -1.03
C GLU A 383 0.70 -10.95 -1.70
N GLN A 384 0.14 -9.81 -2.15
CA GLN A 384 -1.13 -9.80 -2.88
C GLN A 384 -0.88 -9.64 -4.38
N GLY A 385 -1.54 -10.47 -5.18
CA GLY A 385 -1.43 -10.44 -6.63
C GLY A 385 -2.73 -10.74 -7.36
N LEU A 386 -2.59 -11.04 -8.65
CA LEU A 386 -3.70 -11.43 -9.53
C LEU A 386 -3.30 -12.64 -10.36
N VAL A 387 -4.17 -13.65 -10.39
CA VAL A 387 -4.00 -14.84 -11.24
C VAL A 387 -5.17 -15.01 -12.21
N ALA A 388 -4.86 -15.49 -13.41
CA ALA A 388 -5.88 -15.84 -14.37
C ALA A 388 -6.70 -17.02 -13.86
N ARG A 389 -8.02 -16.88 -13.87
CA ARG A 389 -8.95 -17.92 -13.41
C ARG A 389 -8.82 -19.22 -14.17
N GLU A 390 -8.33 -19.19 -15.41
CA GLU A 390 -8.08 -20.41 -16.18
C GLU A 390 -6.88 -21.21 -15.69
N GLU A 391 -5.86 -20.55 -15.14
CA GLU A 391 -4.69 -21.21 -14.55
C GLU A 391 -5.06 -21.91 -13.24
N VAL A 392 -5.99 -21.31 -12.49
CA VAL A 392 -6.58 -21.89 -11.29
C VAL A 392 -7.95 -22.53 -11.54
N ARG A 393 -8.27 -22.92 -12.78
CA ARG A 393 -9.45 -23.77 -13.05
C ARG A 393 -9.02 -25.23 -13.08
N LEU A 394 -9.71 -26.06 -12.33
CA LEU A 394 -9.65 -27.52 -12.41
C LEU A 394 -11.02 -28.03 -12.85
#